data_AF-A0A1R3UYG3-F1
#
_entry.id   AF-A0A1R3UYG3-F1
#
_cell.length_a   1.000
_cell.length_b   1.000
_cell.length_c   1.000
_cell.angle_alpha   90.00
_cell.angle_beta   90.00
_cell.angle_gamma   90.00
#
_symmetry.space_group_name_H-M   'P 1'
#
loop_
_entity.id
_entity.type
_entity.pdbx_description
1 polymer ?
#
loop_
_entity_poly.entity_id
_entity_poly.type
_entity_poly.pdbx_seq_one_letter_code
_entity_poly.pdbx_strand_id
1 'polypeptide(L)'
;MADVLYRRKRRHATDSMLESALRYAELGWPVVRGAAPGQERACTCDRMGCPDPAAHPTNAAWGVEATTDCDTIRRWWTADPNANVVLPTGRVFDVLDVPREAGVMALARMGRRGVPAGPVAALDSRYLFFVATRSPMDEDEWWSCHLDCVPEAVEEMPGLRWHCRDSFVLGAPSVLTSGGRVTWIRTPRDAEGSVVLPDPIAVLDILADASEEFSGA
;
A
#
# COMPACT_ATOMS: atom_id res chain seq x y z
N MET A 1 -45.20 10.02 0.50
CA MET A 1 -44.28 10.97 1.18
C MET A 1 -43.27 10.19 2.03
N ALA A 2 -42.38 9.41 1.40
CA ALA A 2 -41.37 8.60 2.11
C ALA A 2 -40.16 8.27 1.22
N ASP A 3 -39.76 9.17 0.31
CA ASP A 3 -38.78 8.87 -0.75
C ASP A 3 -37.57 9.81 -0.79
N VAL A 4 -37.36 10.60 0.27
CA VAL A 4 -36.31 11.64 0.30
C VAL A 4 -35.21 11.36 1.33
N LEU A 5 -35.34 10.33 2.18
CA LEU A 5 -34.41 10.10 3.30
C LEU A 5 -33.38 8.98 3.08
N TYR A 6 -33.44 8.22 1.98
CA TYR A 6 -32.53 7.08 1.76
C TYR A 6 -31.41 7.31 0.75
N ARG A 7 -31.17 8.56 0.32
CA ARG A 7 -30.13 8.89 -0.67
C ARG A 7 -28.96 9.68 -0.10
N ARG A 8 -28.61 9.45 1.17
CA ARG A 8 -27.32 9.89 1.73
C ARG A 8 -26.19 8.94 1.29
N LYS A 9 -26.11 8.68 -0.02
CA LYS A 9 -24.95 8.03 -0.64
C LYS A 9 -23.84 9.08 -0.61
N ARG A 10 -23.11 9.12 0.50
CA ARG A 10 -21.83 9.83 0.63
C ARG A 10 -20.97 9.36 -0.56
N ARG A 11 -21.00 10.12 -1.67
CA ARG A 11 -19.80 10.26 -2.49
C ARG A 11 -18.76 10.76 -1.50
N HIS A 12 -17.90 9.88 -0.98
CA HIS A 12 -16.63 10.36 -0.44
C HIS A 12 -16.06 11.20 -1.58
N ALA A 13 -15.99 12.51 -1.39
CA ALA A 13 -15.05 13.28 -2.19
C ALA A 13 -13.73 12.55 -2.00
N THR A 14 -13.16 12.01 -3.07
CA THR A 14 -11.89 11.30 -2.99
C THR A 14 -10.91 12.30 -2.37
N ASP A 15 -10.43 12.01 -1.16
CA ASP A 15 -9.52 12.92 -0.47
C ASP A 15 -8.33 13.21 -1.38
N SER A 16 -7.84 14.44 -1.33
CA SER A 16 -6.64 14.82 -2.07
C SER A 16 -5.43 13.97 -1.63
N MET A 17 -4.38 13.93 -2.45
CA MET A 17 -3.13 13.24 -2.08
C MET A 17 -2.56 13.80 -0.78
N LEU A 18 -2.57 15.13 -0.62
CA LEU A 18 -2.13 15.81 0.59
C LEU A 18 -2.93 15.38 1.83
N GLU A 19 -4.26 15.42 1.76
CA GLU A 19 -5.11 15.02 2.90
C GLU A 19 -4.86 13.56 3.29
N SER A 20 -4.67 12.68 2.30
CA SER A 20 -4.36 11.27 2.57
C SER A 20 -2.96 11.09 3.16
N ALA A 21 -1.95 11.79 2.64
CA ALA A 21 -0.59 11.80 3.19
C ALA A 21 -0.56 12.26 4.66
N LEU A 22 -1.29 13.34 4.98
CA LEU A 22 -1.43 13.83 6.34
C LEU A 22 -2.15 12.82 7.25
N ARG A 23 -3.19 12.14 6.75
CA ARG A 23 -3.85 11.07 7.51
C ARG A 23 -2.94 9.89 7.79
N TYR A 24 -2.05 9.52 6.85
CA TYR A 24 -1.04 8.50 7.14
C TYR A 24 -0.09 8.95 8.24
N ALA A 25 0.38 10.20 8.19
CA ALA A 25 1.20 10.77 9.25
C ALA A 25 0.49 10.76 10.62
N GLU A 26 -0.82 11.04 10.68
CA GLU A 26 -1.64 10.92 11.89
C GLU A 26 -1.76 9.49 12.42
N LEU A 27 -1.59 8.48 11.56
CA LEU A 27 -1.51 7.06 11.97
C LEU A 27 -0.09 6.68 12.43
N GLY A 28 0.86 7.62 12.40
CA GLY A 28 2.27 7.36 12.62
C GLY A 28 2.95 6.66 11.44
N TRP A 29 2.32 6.62 10.26
CA TRP A 29 2.86 5.95 9.08
C TRP A 29 3.69 6.96 8.27
N PRO A 30 5.02 6.77 8.15
CA PRO A 30 5.84 7.67 7.35
C PRO A 30 5.41 7.63 5.89
N VAL A 31 5.53 8.76 5.20
CA VAL A 31 5.23 8.89 3.77
C VAL A 31 6.41 9.49 3.02
N VAL A 32 6.48 9.19 1.73
CA VAL A 32 7.33 9.88 0.75
C VAL A 32 6.53 10.21 -0.50
N ARG A 33 7.01 11.18 -1.29
CA ARG A 33 6.45 11.49 -2.60
C ARG A 33 6.81 10.41 -3.61
N GLY A 34 5.80 9.78 -4.18
CA GLY A 34 5.89 8.86 -5.31
C GLY A 34 5.75 9.57 -6.65
N ALA A 35 6.38 9.00 -7.67
CA ALA A 35 6.13 9.39 -9.05
C ALA A 35 4.66 9.08 -9.41
N ALA A 36 4.12 9.85 -10.34
CA ALA A 36 2.74 9.73 -10.81
C ALA A 36 2.72 9.43 -12.31
N PRO A 37 1.56 9.10 -12.91
CA PRO A 37 1.45 8.99 -14.35
C PRO A 37 1.75 10.33 -15.03
N GLY A 38 2.59 10.32 -16.06
CA GLY A 38 2.89 11.51 -16.85
C GLY A 38 1.79 11.82 -17.87
N GLN A 39 1.80 13.04 -18.42
CA GLN A 39 0.86 13.44 -19.48
C GLN A 39 1.22 12.85 -20.85
N GLU A 40 2.50 12.91 -21.22
CA GLU A 40 3.03 12.43 -22.50
C GLU A 40 3.92 11.18 -22.34
N ARG A 41 4.16 10.78 -21.08
CA ARG A 41 5.03 9.67 -20.69
C ARG A 41 4.32 8.80 -19.66
N ALA A 42 4.72 7.53 -19.56
CA ALA A 42 4.13 6.62 -18.58
C ALA A 42 4.39 7.04 -17.12
N CYS A 43 5.43 7.84 -16.84
CA CYS A 43 5.81 8.27 -15.50
C CYS A 43 6.25 9.74 -15.49
N THR A 44 6.00 10.45 -14.38
CA THR A 44 6.49 11.81 -14.13
C THR A 44 7.97 11.85 -13.77
N CYS A 45 8.62 10.70 -13.53
CA CYS A 45 10.06 10.66 -13.32
C CYS A 45 10.81 11.02 -14.62
N ASP A 46 12.00 11.60 -14.49
CA ASP A 46 12.82 11.96 -15.65
C ASP A 46 13.51 10.76 -16.33
N ARG A 47 13.28 9.53 -15.85
CA ARG A 47 13.88 8.32 -16.40
C ARG A 47 13.14 7.87 -17.66
N MET A 48 13.85 7.91 -18.79
CA MET A 48 13.43 7.24 -20.02
C MET A 48 13.41 5.72 -19.80
N GLY A 49 12.32 5.06 -20.16
CA GLY A 49 12.15 3.63 -19.91
C GLY A 49 12.09 3.31 -18.41
N CYS A 50 11.31 4.07 -17.65
CA CYS A 50 11.09 3.78 -16.23
C CYS A 50 10.61 2.32 -16.05
N PRO A 51 11.29 1.52 -15.21
CA PRO A 51 10.94 0.11 -15.04
C PRO A 51 9.64 -0.10 -14.25
N ASP A 52 9.25 0.87 -13.42
CA ASP A 52 8.03 0.80 -12.60
C ASP A 52 7.20 2.09 -12.67
N PRO A 53 6.61 2.41 -13.83
CA PRO A 53 5.96 3.70 -14.05
C PRO A 53 4.91 4.05 -12.98
N ALA A 54 5.05 5.23 -12.38
CA ALA A 54 4.16 5.80 -11.37
C ALA A 54 4.05 5.02 -10.03
N ALA A 55 4.89 4.01 -9.81
CA ALA A 55 4.81 3.15 -8.62
C ALA A 55 6.08 3.16 -7.73
N HIS A 56 6.97 4.14 -7.94
CA HIS A 56 8.20 4.29 -7.16
C HIS A 56 8.33 5.67 -6.47
N PRO A 57 9.14 5.81 -5.41
CA PRO A 57 9.54 7.10 -4.85
C PRO A 57 10.19 8.02 -5.88
N THR A 58 9.93 9.32 -5.78
CA THR A 58 10.58 10.33 -6.65
C THR A 58 12.08 10.49 -6.38
N ASN A 59 12.54 10.18 -5.17
CA ASN A 59 13.93 10.26 -4.77
C ASN A 59 14.48 8.89 -4.36
N ALA A 60 15.69 8.54 -4.81
CA ALA A 60 16.39 7.31 -4.41
C ALA A 60 16.73 7.29 -2.91
N ALA A 61 16.90 8.45 -2.28
CA ALA A 61 17.15 8.58 -0.84
C ALA A 61 15.86 8.52 0.01
N TRP A 62 14.77 7.95 -0.53
CA TRP A 62 13.45 7.92 0.10
C TRP A 62 13.46 7.36 1.52
N GLY A 63 14.35 6.40 1.84
CA GLY A 63 14.46 5.85 3.18
C GLY A 63 14.79 6.92 4.23
N VAL A 64 15.64 7.88 3.89
CA VAL A 64 16.01 8.99 4.79
C VAL A 64 14.94 10.08 4.78
N GLU A 65 14.27 10.32 3.65
CA GLU A 65 13.24 11.36 3.54
C GLU A 65 11.92 10.98 4.21
N ALA A 66 11.60 9.69 4.29
CA ALA A 66 10.35 9.18 4.86
C ALA A 66 10.02 9.82 6.22
N THR A 67 8.85 10.46 6.29
CA THR A 67 8.51 11.32 7.42
C THR A 67 7.03 11.28 7.78
N THR A 68 6.74 11.56 9.05
CA THR A 68 5.40 11.85 9.59
C THR A 68 5.25 13.34 9.93
N ASP A 69 6.26 14.17 9.63
CA ASP A 69 6.19 15.61 9.86
C ASP A 69 5.20 16.29 8.89
N CYS A 70 4.07 16.74 9.44
CA CYS A 70 3.00 17.39 8.71
C CYS A 70 3.46 18.64 7.94
N ASP A 71 4.44 19.39 8.44
CA ASP A 71 4.89 20.61 7.77
C ASP A 71 5.75 20.29 6.55
N THR A 72 6.62 19.28 6.67
CA THR A 72 7.33 18.73 5.51
C THR A 72 6.38 18.17 4.46
N ILE A 73 5.37 17.39 4.87
CA ILE A 73 4.36 16.82 3.97
C ILE A 73 3.58 17.92 3.25
N ARG A 74 3.09 18.95 3.96
CA ARG A 74 2.38 20.08 3.34
C ARG A 74 3.24 20.78 2.30
N ARG A 75 4.50 21.08 2.63
CA ARG A 75 5.44 21.72 1.72
C ARG A 75 5.64 20.90 0.44
N TRP A 76 5.81 19.59 0.58
CA TRP A 76 5.99 18.66 -0.54
C TRP A 76 4.81 18.64 -1.49
N TRP A 77 3.60 18.44 -0.99
CA TRP A 77 2.40 18.38 -1.83
C TRP A 77 1.88 19.76 -2.25
N THR A 78 2.33 20.85 -1.63
CA THR A 78 2.12 22.20 -2.18
C THR A 78 2.97 22.40 -3.43
N ALA A 79 4.21 21.88 -3.44
CA ALA A 79 5.09 21.97 -4.60
C ALA A 79 4.68 21.02 -5.73
N ASP A 80 4.19 19.82 -5.39
CA ASP A 80 3.66 18.85 -6.35
C ASP A 80 2.36 18.21 -5.83
N PRO A 81 1.19 18.81 -6.12
CA PRO A 81 -0.10 18.30 -5.66
C PRO A 81 -0.49 16.93 -6.22
N ASN A 82 0.13 16.52 -7.32
CA ASN A 82 -0.20 15.28 -8.03
C ASN A 82 0.74 14.12 -7.68
N ALA A 83 1.79 14.36 -6.89
CA ALA A 83 2.67 13.31 -6.41
C ALA A 83 1.84 12.19 -5.75
N ASN A 84 2.12 10.95 -6.17
CA ASN A 84 1.55 9.79 -5.49
C ASN A 84 2.07 9.72 -4.06
N VAL A 85 1.34 9.03 -3.20
CA VAL A 85 1.78 8.72 -1.84
C VAL A 85 2.45 7.35 -1.86
N VAL A 86 3.69 7.28 -1.40
CA VAL A 86 4.40 6.03 -1.18
C VAL A 86 4.59 5.81 0.32
N LEU A 87 4.38 4.57 0.73
CA LEU A 87 4.41 4.09 2.11
C LEU A 87 5.60 3.13 2.28
N PRO A 88 6.68 3.56 2.95
CA PRO A 88 7.79 2.70 3.35
C PRO A 88 7.32 1.57 4.25
N THR A 89 7.71 0.33 3.93
CA THR A 89 7.43 -0.86 4.74
C THR A 89 8.62 -1.20 5.65
N GLY A 90 8.44 -2.17 6.57
CA GLY A 90 9.51 -2.63 7.46
C GLY A 90 9.86 -1.70 8.60
N ARG A 91 9.02 -0.67 8.85
CA ARG A 91 9.18 0.29 9.96
C ARG A 91 8.02 0.23 10.93
N VAL A 92 6.81 0.47 10.42
CA VAL A 92 5.57 0.45 11.20
C VAL A 92 4.75 -0.79 10.88
N PHE A 93 4.74 -1.19 9.61
CA PHE A 93 4.06 -2.35 9.09
C PHE A 93 4.88 -2.97 7.98
N ASP A 94 4.60 -4.25 7.71
CA ASP A 94 4.97 -4.90 6.46
C ASP A 94 3.72 -5.03 5.59
N VAL A 95 3.90 -5.36 4.31
CA VAL A 95 2.80 -5.61 3.38
C VAL A 95 2.96 -6.95 2.68
N LEU A 96 1.93 -7.78 2.74
CA LEU A 96 1.80 -8.98 1.94
C LEU A 96 0.97 -8.66 0.70
N ASP A 97 1.59 -8.75 -0.46
CA ASP A 97 1.02 -8.41 -1.76
C ASP A 97 0.69 -9.69 -2.55
N VAL A 98 -0.58 -9.89 -2.89
CA VAL A 98 -1.07 -11.09 -3.58
C VAL A 98 -1.95 -10.72 -4.77
N PRO A 99 -2.12 -11.63 -5.76
CA PRO A 99 -3.17 -11.51 -6.76
C PRO A 99 -4.54 -11.27 -6.13
N ARG A 100 -5.36 -10.45 -6.78
CA ARG A 100 -6.70 -10.05 -6.31
C ARG A 100 -7.57 -11.25 -5.95
N GLU A 101 -7.56 -12.29 -6.78
CA GLU A 101 -8.37 -13.49 -6.60
C GLU A 101 -7.98 -14.23 -5.32
N ALA A 102 -6.67 -14.41 -5.08
CA ALA A 102 -6.12 -14.96 -3.84
C ALA A 102 -6.48 -14.09 -2.63
N GLY A 103 -6.38 -12.76 -2.76
CA GLY A 103 -6.75 -11.82 -1.70
C GLY A 103 -8.25 -11.89 -1.32
N VAL A 104 -9.15 -12.03 -2.29
CA VAL A 104 -10.58 -12.21 -2.04
C VAL A 104 -10.84 -13.52 -1.29
N MET A 105 -10.22 -14.62 -1.71
CA MET A 105 -10.33 -15.91 -1.04
C MET A 105 -9.79 -15.85 0.39
N ALA A 106 -8.62 -15.23 0.58
CA ALA A 106 -7.97 -15.08 1.88
C ALA A 106 -8.84 -14.27 2.87
N LEU A 107 -9.45 -13.16 2.43
CA LEU A 107 -10.39 -12.39 3.25
C LEU A 107 -11.57 -13.26 3.74
N ALA A 108 -12.12 -14.09 2.86
CA ALA A 108 -13.20 -15.01 3.24
C ALA A 108 -12.72 -16.09 4.23
N ARG A 109 -11.51 -16.62 4.06
CA ARG A 109 -10.89 -17.61 4.97
C ARG A 109 -10.58 -17.00 6.34
N MET A 110 -10.03 -15.80 6.38
CA MET A 110 -9.77 -15.03 7.62
C MET A 110 -11.05 -14.83 8.42
N GLY A 111 -12.14 -14.42 7.77
CA GLY A 111 -13.45 -14.28 8.40
C GLY A 111 -13.98 -15.58 9.01
N ARG A 112 -13.80 -16.72 8.32
CA ARG A 112 -14.19 -18.05 8.84
C ARG A 112 -13.31 -18.54 9.99
N ARG A 113 -12.01 -18.25 9.95
CA ARG A 113 -11.02 -18.66 10.97
C ARG A 113 -10.95 -17.71 12.17
N GLY A 114 -11.63 -16.56 12.12
CA GLY A 114 -11.55 -15.53 13.16
C GLY A 114 -10.20 -14.81 13.22
N VAL A 115 -9.43 -14.85 12.13
CA VAL A 115 -8.14 -14.13 12.03
C VAL A 115 -8.43 -12.70 11.54
N PRO A 116 -7.99 -11.65 12.26
CA PRO A 116 -8.19 -10.29 11.80
C PRO A 116 -7.33 -10.01 10.56
N ALA A 117 -7.94 -9.56 9.46
CA ALA A 117 -7.20 -9.29 8.22
C ALA A 117 -6.42 -7.96 8.22
N GLY A 118 -6.59 -7.11 9.25
CA GLY A 118 -6.01 -5.77 9.27
C GLY A 118 -6.51 -4.85 8.13
N PRO A 119 -5.76 -3.75 7.86
CA PRO A 119 -5.98 -2.88 6.72
C PRO A 119 -5.64 -3.61 5.41
N VAL A 120 -6.47 -3.41 4.39
CA VAL A 120 -6.28 -4.05 3.07
C VAL A 120 -6.55 -3.03 1.98
N ALA A 121 -5.60 -2.84 1.07
CA ALA A 121 -5.77 -1.99 -0.11
C ALA A 121 -5.84 -2.84 -1.39
N ALA A 122 -6.49 -2.30 -2.41
CA ALA A 122 -6.47 -2.82 -3.77
C ALA A 122 -5.55 -1.94 -4.63
N LEU A 123 -4.66 -2.58 -5.37
CA LEU A 123 -3.71 -2.02 -6.32
C LEU A 123 -3.89 -2.78 -7.65
N ASP A 124 -4.68 -2.23 -8.57
CA ASP A 124 -4.98 -2.84 -9.87
C ASP A 124 -5.43 -4.32 -9.78
N SER A 125 -4.64 -5.28 -10.25
CA SER A 125 -4.92 -6.72 -10.16
C SER A 125 -4.47 -7.38 -8.85
N ARG A 126 -4.08 -6.61 -7.84
CA ARG A 126 -3.46 -7.12 -6.59
C ARG A 126 -4.07 -6.52 -5.32
N TYR A 127 -4.01 -7.27 -4.22
CA TYR A 127 -4.42 -6.84 -2.88
C TYR A 127 -3.20 -6.77 -1.95
N LEU A 128 -3.13 -5.68 -1.19
CA LEU A 128 -2.06 -5.36 -0.25
C LEU A 128 -2.59 -5.50 1.19
N PHE A 129 -2.12 -6.50 1.92
CA PHE A 129 -2.47 -6.73 3.33
C PHE A 129 -1.41 -6.12 4.24
N PHE A 130 -1.80 -5.14 5.06
CA PHE A 130 -0.91 -4.47 6.00
C PHE A 130 -0.88 -5.27 7.30
N VAL A 131 0.31 -5.68 7.72
CA VAL A 131 0.54 -6.58 8.86
C VAL A 131 1.59 -5.99 9.81
N ALA A 132 1.66 -6.51 11.04
CA ALA A 132 2.68 -6.06 11.98
C ALA A 132 4.07 -6.37 11.42
N THR A 133 5.02 -5.45 11.59
CA THR A 133 6.38 -5.68 11.13
C THR A 133 7.08 -6.74 11.99
N ARG A 134 7.97 -7.52 11.39
CA ARG A 134 8.90 -8.39 12.12
C ARG A 134 10.29 -7.82 12.27
N SER A 135 10.56 -6.62 11.74
CA SER A 135 11.87 -6.00 11.94
C SER A 135 12.10 -5.79 13.44
N PRO A 136 13.19 -6.32 14.02
CA PRO A 136 13.57 -5.97 15.37
C PRO A 136 13.79 -4.45 15.45
N MET A 137 13.47 -3.85 16.60
CA MET A 137 13.73 -2.43 16.85
C MET A 137 15.23 -2.09 16.82
N ASP A 138 16.11 -3.08 16.98
CA ASP A 138 17.56 -2.91 16.89
C ASP A 138 18.06 -3.19 15.47
N GLU A 139 18.74 -2.19 14.90
CA GLU A 139 19.15 -2.10 13.50
C GLU A 139 20.23 -3.13 13.09
N ASP A 140 20.86 -3.81 14.05
CA ASP A 140 22.10 -4.59 13.90
C ASP A 140 21.93 -6.10 13.63
N GLU A 141 20.74 -6.67 13.82
CA GLU A 141 20.53 -8.13 13.71
C GLU A 141 19.34 -8.51 12.82
N TRP A 142 19.44 -8.23 11.52
CA TRP A 142 18.89 -9.14 10.51
C TRP A 142 19.36 -8.74 9.10
N TRP A 143 19.75 -9.74 8.31
CA TRP A 143 19.99 -9.66 6.86
C TRP A 143 18.90 -8.85 6.14
N SER A 144 19.30 -7.84 5.36
CA SER A 144 18.47 -7.22 4.34
C SER A 144 17.96 -8.31 3.40
N CYS A 145 16.66 -8.60 3.42
CA CYS A 145 16.06 -9.52 2.47
C CYS A 145 15.99 -8.82 1.10
N HIS A 146 17.12 -8.80 0.39
CA HIS A 146 17.23 -8.28 -0.97
C HIS A 146 16.39 -9.10 -1.98
N LEU A 147 15.76 -10.20 -1.56
CA LEU A 147 15.06 -11.12 -2.45
C LEU A 147 13.71 -10.60 -2.96
N ASP A 148 13.18 -9.47 -2.46
CA ASP A 148 11.89 -8.91 -2.91
C ASP A 148 11.95 -7.39 -3.21
N CYS A 149 13.15 -6.80 -3.27
CA CYS A 149 13.34 -5.34 -3.37
C CYS A 149 13.58 -4.82 -4.80
N VAL A 150 13.54 -5.70 -5.80
CA VAL A 150 13.62 -5.28 -7.21
C VAL A 150 12.20 -5.28 -7.76
N PRO A 151 11.76 -4.24 -8.49
CA PRO A 151 10.54 -4.32 -9.27
C PRO A 151 10.80 -5.29 -10.43
N GLU A 152 10.78 -6.59 -10.14
CA GLU A 152 10.64 -7.61 -11.16
C GLU A 152 9.23 -7.47 -11.73
N ALA A 153 9.14 -7.48 -13.05
CA ALA A 153 7.91 -7.23 -13.78
C ALA A 153 6.78 -8.11 -13.21
N VAL A 154 5.55 -7.59 -13.20
CA VAL A 154 4.35 -8.32 -12.73
C VAL A 154 4.24 -9.71 -13.37
N GLU A 155 4.81 -9.89 -14.56
CA GLU A 155 4.85 -11.14 -15.33
C GLU A 155 5.86 -12.19 -14.82
N GLU A 156 6.92 -11.79 -14.10
CA GLU A 156 8.01 -12.71 -13.70
C GLU A 156 7.79 -13.35 -12.31
N MET A 157 6.98 -12.72 -11.45
CA MET A 157 6.55 -13.28 -10.15
C MET A 157 5.05 -13.04 -9.91
N PRO A 158 4.16 -13.89 -10.46
CA PRO A 158 2.71 -13.76 -10.29
C PRO A 158 2.24 -14.10 -8.87
N GLY A 159 3.08 -14.72 -8.04
CA GLY A 159 2.73 -15.21 -6.71
C GLY A 159 2.65 -14.13 -5.62
N LEU A 160 2.69 -14.59 -4.37
CA LEU A 160 2.74 -13.76 -3.17
C LEU A 160 4.09 -13.04 -3.05
N ARG A 161 4.07 -11.76 -2.65
CA ARG A 161 5.26 -10.93 -2.35
C ARG A 161 5.18 -10.39 -0.93
N TRP A 162 6.31 -10.23 -0.27
CA TRP A 162 6.38 -9.64 1.07
C TRP A 162 7.27 -8.40 1.09
N HIS A 163 6.64 -7.24 1.16
CA HIS A 163 7.31 -5.96 1.35
C HIS A 163 7.61 -5.74 2.84
N CYS A 164 8.87 -5.93 3.22
CA CYS A 164 9.37 -5.74 4.58
C CYS A 164 10.35 -4.57 4.65
N ARG A 165 11.52 -4.73 5.28
CA ARG A 165 12.56 -3.69 5.37
C ARG A 165 13.07 -3.32 3.98
N ASP A 166 13.43 -2.04 3.81
CA ASP A 166 13.99 -1.48 2.58
C ASP A 166 13.06 -1.62 1.35
N SER A 167 11.77 -1.79 1.59
CA SER A 167 10.72 -1.84 0.56
C SER A 167 9.66 -0.75 0.79
N PHE A 168 8.75 -0.63 -0.16
CA PHE A 168 7.65 0.34 -0.11
C PHE A 168 6.48 -0.13 -0.96
N VAL A 169 5.31 0.47 -0.72
CA VAL A 169 4.12 0.29 -1.55
C VAL A 169 3.44 1.63 -1.83
N LEU A 170 2.58 1.69 -2.85
CA LEU A 170 1.71 2.86 -3.05
C LEU A 170 0.60 2.90 -1.99
N GLY A 171 0.39 4.07 -1.37
CA GLY A 171 -0.75 4.33 -0.49
C GLY A 171 -1.98 4.81 -1.27
N ALA A 172 -3.18 4.52 -0.78
CA ALA A 172 -4.39 5.14 -1.34
C ALA A 172 -4.36 6.67 -1.12
N PRO A 173 -4.77 7.52 -2.09
CA PRO A 173 -5.45 7.20 -3.34
C PRO A 173 -4.55 7.33 -4.59
N SER A 174 -3.26 6.92 -4.48
CA SER A 174 -2.26 6.98 -5.56
C SER A 174 -2.80 6.50 -6.90
N VAL A 175 -2.44 7.21 -7.97
CA VAL A 175 -2.91 6.96 -9.35
C VAL A 175 -1.96 6.02 -10.08
N LEU A 176 -2.53 5.08 -10.82
CA LEU A 176 -1.80 4.07 -11.58
C LEU A 176 -1.76 4.43 -13.06
N THR A 177 -0.80 3.88 -13.80
CA THR A 177 -0.71 4.05 -15.26
C THR A 177 -1.88 3.44 -16.01
N SER A 178 -2.58 2.46 -15.43
CA SER A 178 -3.84 1.92 -15.96
C SER A 178 -5.01 2.92 -15.91
N GLY A 179 -4.82 4.09 -15.28
CA GLY A 179 -5.89 5.05 -14.97
C GLY A 179 -6.67 4.72 -13.69
N GLY A 180 -6.40 3.56 -13.10
CA GLY A 180 -6.90 3.15 -11.79
C GLY A 180 -6.27 3.91 -10.63
N ARG A 181 -6.71 3.58 -9.41
CA ARG A 181 -6.18 4.13 -8.16
C ARG A 181 -6.02 3.05 -7.12
N VAL A 182 -5.06 3.24 -6.22
CA VAL A 182 -5.01 2.48 -4.97
C VAL A 182 -6.22 2.87 -4.13
N THR A 183 -6.95 1.88 -3.61
CA THR A 183 -8.15 2.11 -2.81
C THR A 183 -8.18 1.20 -1.60
N TRP A 184 -8.76 1.67 -0.49
CA TRP A 184 -8.95 0.83 0.69
C TRP A 184 -10.13 -0.14 0.48
N ILE A 185 -9.87 -1.44 0.62
CA ILE A 185 -10.88 -2.48 0.83
C ILE A 185 -11.27 -2.53 2.31
N ARG A 186 -10.28 -2.47 3.20
CA ARG A 186 -10.43 -2.27 4.65
C ARG A 186 -9.52 -1.13 5.07
N THR A 187 -10.09 -0.06 5.63
CA THR A 187 -9.33 1.14 6.02
C THR A 187 -8.39 0.85 7.21
N PRO A 188 -7.32 1.63 7.40
CA PRO A 188 -6.40 1.45 8.53
C PRO A 188 -7.00 1.62 9.92
N ARG A 189 -8.03 2.46 10.03
CA ARG A 189 -8.76 2.65 11.29
C ARG A 189 -9.87 1.62 11.41
N ASP A 190 -9.92 0.93 12.55
CA ASP A 190 -11.06 0.12 12.98
C ASP A 190 -12.25 1.00 13.41
N ALA A 191 -13.32 0.38 13.92
CA ALA A 191 -14.53 1.09 14.32
C ALA A 191 -14.28 2.05 15.50
N GLU A 192 -13.25 1.77 16.30
CA GLU A 192 -12.80 2.51 17.47
C GLU A 192 -11.74 3.57 17.12
N GLY A 193 -11.28 3.61 15.86
CA GLY A 193 -10.32 4.58 15.34
C GLY A 193 -8.85 4.19 15.50
N SER A 194 -8.56 2.99 16.03
CA SER A 194 -7.23 2.43 16.23
C SER A 194 -6.73 1.69 15.00
N VAL A 195 -5.41 1.56 14.87
CA VAL A 195 -4.79 0.73 13.82
C VAL A 195 -4.46 -0.63 14.41
N VAL A 196 -5.13 -1.67 13.93
CA VAL A 196 -4.83 -3.05 14.31
C VAL A 196 -4.09 -3.73 13.16
N LEU A 197 -2.78 -3.90 13.35
CA LEU A 197 -1.92 -4.65 12.45
C LEU A 197 -1.86 -6.12 12.93
N PRO A 198 -2.37 -7.09 12.16
CA PRO A 198 -2.38 -8.49 12.56
C PRO A 198 -0.99 -9.12 12.51
N ASP A 199 -0.84 -10.25 13.20
CA ASP A 199 0.39 -11.04 13.14
C ASP A 199 0.68 -11.49 11.69
N PRO A 200 1.88 -11.21 11.16
CA PRO A 200 2.24 -11.53 9.78
C PRO A 200 2.28 -13.03 9.49
N ILE A 201 2.64 -13.92 10.44
CA ILE A 201 2.62 -15.38 10.20
C ILE A 201 1.19 -15.86 9.99
N ALA A 202 0.27 -15.46 10.87
CA ALA A 202 -1.12 -15.89 10.81
C ALA A 202 -1.81 -15.46 9.50
N VAL A 203 -1.47 -14.28 9.00
CA VAL A 203 -1.98 -13.77 7.71
C VAL A 203 -1.30 -14.48 6.54
N LEU A 204 0.03 -14.67 6.59
CA LEU A 204 0.81 -15.34 5.56
C LEU A 204 0.36 -16.79 5.34
N ASP A 205 0.09 -17.55 6.41
CA ASP A 205 -0.44 -18.92 6.35
C ASP A 205 -1.68 -19.00 5.45
N ILE A 206 -2.65 -18.10 5.69
CA ILE A 206 -3.90 -18.06 4.92
C ILE A 206 -3.67 -17.60 3.48
N LEU A 207 -2.77 -16.65 3.27
CA LEU A 207 -2.48 -16.09 1.94
C LEU A 207 -1.69 -17.08 1.06
N ALA A 208 -0.76 -17.84 1.65
CA ALA A 208 -0.03 -18.90 0.96
C ALA A 208 -1.00 -19.99 0.48
N ASP A 209 -1.83 -20.51 1.39
CA ASP A 209 -2.88 -21.49 1.05
C ASP A 209 -3.83 -20.99 -0.04
N ALA A 210 -4.17 -19.70 0.00
CA ALA A 210 -5.05 -19.10 -1.00
C ALA A 210 -4.36 -18.92 -2.36
N SER A 211 -3.04 -18.71 -2.39
CA SER A 211 -2.28 -18.43 -3.62
C SER A 211 -1.90 -19.71 -4.37
N GLU A 212 -1.63 -20.81 -3.65
CA GLU A 212 -1.31 -22.12 -4.25
C GLU A 212 -2.45 -22.64 -5.16
N GLU A 213 -3.70 -22.37 -4.78
CA GLU A 213 -4.89 -22.76 -5.58
C GLU A 213 -4.96 -22.08 -6.95
N PHE A 214 -4.23 -20.97 -7.15
CA PHE A 214 -4.14 -20.28 -8.44
C PHE A 214 -2.87 -20.60 -9.23
N SER A 215 -1.81 -21.06 -8.57
CA SER A 215 -0.58 -21.49 -9.24
C SER A 215 -0.70 -22.90 -9.84
N GLY A 216 -1.72 -23.68 -9.43
CA GLY A 216 -2.01 -25.02 -9.92
C GLY A 216 -3.11 -25.13 -10.99
N ALA A 217 -3.64 -24.01 -11.49
CA ALA A 217 -4.70 -23.95 -12.51
C ALA A 217 -4.15 -23.48 -13.86
#